data_AF-A0AAD3CY58-F1
#
_entry.id   AF-A0AAD3CY58-F1
#
_cell.length_a   1.000
_cell.length_b   1.000
_cell.length_c   1.000
_cell.angle_alpha   90.00
_cell.angle_beta   90.00
_cell.angle_gamma   90.00
#
_symmetry.space_group_name_H-M   'P 1'
#
loop_
_entity.id
_entity.type
_entity.pdbx_description
1 polymer ?
#
loop_
_entity_poly.entity_id
_entity_poly.type
_entity_poly.pdbx_seq_one_letter_code
_entity_poly.pdbx_strand_id
1 'polypeptide(L)'
;MVKKKGKSSSKKKSKGNVKRASSNNTTSSTKSAIDKEEPCPEGGWVLEKKNASKALKEEMSHENTLRLARAYCKLRLWKKLEKLTSAESLKQLQAEQVQQKQEEKSPNVVKEITLLHQESQKNLAKRTCWGMMRFTNNCLFEEDLDISIVDHHLYNNLNLLHNAVINGDLIMMEHLIALGAAIDYPTEEKPSYYTGSASESCPHGSTALLIACSTLAMYGSMPRAQLRAMMQQMPQLAQTLEGNLECAIQLVKLGADCNVKLKIGNHTGFVVSMQKQFGLDNKSAYELAIASKKTELVKVMQTFQDINKRIELVHCRCGSRLPWKECHAASVKHCSTNDDDNGPQTVNWRFSPLAVCFCKNRGDNNVRKTYYKCCWQDESRFQDDSNGQLFLKDRAAERGESDMPIMPGMTREKYCEFYRNLNDALWEQMLDSIDPDKISIVRKWDRAVWVDIMERIERYFVWNDLHWSLSKSELCARTDEWNAAVTQYCSDKELADDDKDNIIKMYTVSSCARCANPDCSNVECNVKEYAKCSRCEKVAYCSRDCQAKHWKKHKLRCRA
;
A
#
# COMPACT_ATOMS: atom_id res chain seq x y z
N MET A 1 41.98 48.22 32.59
CA MET A 1 42.25 49.59 33.08
C MET A 1 41.74 50.60 32.04
N VAL A 2 40.91 51.56 32.47
CA VAL A 2 40.67 52.92 31.90
C VAL A 2 39.98 52.98 30.50
N LYS A 3 38.65 53.18 30.43
CA LYS A 3 37.87 54.46 30.13
C LYS A 3 37.99 54.90 28.64
N LYS A 4 36.97 55.38 27.90
CA LYS A 4 35.74 56.17 28.17
C LYS A 4 34.94 56.29 26.83
N LYS A 5 33.60 56.13 26.84
CA LYS A 5 32.51 57.13 26.61
C LYS A 5 32.25 57.73 25.20
N GLY A 6 30.96 57.67 24.81
CA GLY A 6 30.21 58.64 23.96
C GLY A 6 28.97 57.97 23.31
N LYS A 7 27.71 58.05 23.79
CA LYS A 7 26.66 59.11 23.81
C LYS A 7 26.21 59.69 22.44
N SER A 8 24.96 59.41 22.04
CA SER A 8 23.91 60.31 21.45
C SER A 8 22.90 59.45 20.63
N SER A 9 21.59 59.29 20.90
CA SER A 9 20.41 60.19 21.03
C SER A 9 19.76 60.67 19.72
N SER A 10 18.55 60.17 19.38
CA SER A 10 17.40 60.91 18.76
C SER A 10 16.26 59.93 18.40
N LYS A 11 15.14 59.82 19.13
CA LYS A 11 13.85 60.55 18.99
C LYS A 11 13.27 60.66 17.55
N LYS A 12 12.14 59.98 17.28
CA LYS A 12 10.97 60.57 16.59
C LYS A 12 9.64 59.85 16.93
N LYS A 13 8.71 60.69 17.40
CA LYS A 13 7.23 60.59 17.55
C LYS A 13 6.55 60.32 16.18
N SER A 14 5.27 59.98 15.97
CA SER A 14 4.03 59.64 16.71
C SER A 14 2.86 59.62 15.68
N LYS A 15 1.69 59.07 16.07
CA LYS A 15 0.35 59.17 15.45
C LYS A 15 0.11 58.20 14.27
N GLY A 16 -0.94 57.38 14.19
CA GLY A 16 -2.22 57.32 14.90
C GLY A 16 -3.34 57.43 13.87
N ASN A 17 -4.14 56.38 13.67
CA ASN A 17 -5.58 56.51 13.39
C ASN A 17 -6.33 55.18 13.49
N VAL A 18 -7.35 55.21 14.33
CA VAL A 18 -8.38 54.19 14.54
C VAL A 18 -9.59 54.59 13.68
N LYS A 19 -10.13 53.66 12.88
CA LYS A 19 -11.51 53.74 12.39
C LYS A 19 -12.18 52.37 12.48
N ARG A 20 -13.44 52.43 12.93
CA ARG A 20 -14.36 51.39 13.33
C ARG A 20 -15.52 51.39 12.34
N ALA A 21 -15.97 50.22 11.86
CA ALA A 21 -17.32 49.92 11.35
C ALA A 21 -17.38 48.39 11.11
N SER A 22 -18.09 47.60 11.92
CA SER A 22 -19.54 47.31 11.93
C SER A 22 -19.96 46.24 10.90
N SER A 23 -20.25 45.04 11.46
CA SER A 23 -21.40 44.15 11.20
C SER A 23 -21.87 43.87 9.76
N ASN A 24 -21.89 42.60 9.35
CA ASN A 24 -23.14 41.83 9.17
C ASN A 24 -22.93 40.42 8.58
N ASN A 25 -23.59 39.45 9.23
CA ASN A 25 -24.27 38.25 8.74
C ASN A 25 -23.62 37.32 7.69
N THR A 26 -23.18 36.18 8.20
CA THR A 26 -22.90 34.93 7.52
C THR A 26 -24.19 34.11 7.36
N THR A 27 -24.60 33.83 6.13
CA THR A 27 -25.49 32.70 5.78
C THR A 27 -24.89 31.97 4.59
N SER A 28 -24.07 30.95 4.85
CA SER A 28 -23.58 30.02 3.82
C SER A 28 -24.39 28.73 3.84
N SER A 29 -25.26 28.59 2.86
CA SER A 29 -25.93 27.35 2.46
C SER A 29 -24.94 26.48 1.68
N THR A 30 -24.56 25.34 2.24
CA THR A 30 -23.74 24.30 1.59
C THR A 30 -24.65 23.42 0.72
N LYS A 31 -24.63 23.66 -0.59
CA LYS A 31 -25.11 22.70 -1.61
C LYS A 31 -23.96 21.84 -2.11
N SER A 32 -24.26 20.56 -2.28
CA SER A 32 -23.38 19.44 -2.65
C SER A 32 -22.50 19.69 -3.88
N ALA A 33 -21.20 19.38 -3.76
CA ALA A 33 -20.26 19.37 -4.86
C ALA A 33 -20.41 18.07 -5.67
N ILE A 34 -20.95 18.22 -6.89
CA ILE A 34 -20.78 17.29 -8.01
C ILE A 34 -19.55 17.79 -8.79
N ASP A 35 -18.71 16.86 -9.24
CA ASP A 35 -17.42 17.07 -9.92
C ASP A 35 -17.46 18.23 -10.95
N LYS A 36 -16.76 19.32 -10.65
CA LYS A 36 -16.50 20.38 -11.62
C LYS A 36 -15.22 20.06 -12.37
N GLU A 37 -15.31 19.97 -13.70
CA GLU A 37 -14.14 19.92 -14.56
C GLU A 37 -13.23 21.13 -14.28
N GLU A 38 -11.96 20.87 -13.97
CA GLU A 38 -10.99 21.94 -13.74
C GLU A 38 -10.76 22.76 -15.03
N PRO A 39 -10.73 24.10 -14.94
CA PRO A 39 -10.54 24.95 -16.10
C PRO A 39 -9.15 24.79 -16.71
N CYS A 40 -9.06 24.88 -18.04
CA CYS A 40 -7.79 24.91 -18.76
C CYS A 40 -7.00 26.17 -18.36
N PRO A 41 -5.68 26.07 -18.08
CA PRO A 41 -4.87 27.24 -17.76
C PRO A 41 -4.85 28.25 -18.92
N GLU A 42 -4.76 29.54 -18.61
CA GLU A 42 -5.00 30.67 -19.52
C GLU A 42 -4.07 30.74 -20.74
N GLY A 43 -2.96 29.99 -20.75
CA GLY A 43 -2.06 29.84 -21.91
C GLY A 43 -1.88 28.40 -22.39
N GLY A 44 -2.77 27.49 -21.97
CA GLY A 44 -2.72 26.07 -22.30
C GLY A 44 -1.62 25.29 -21.59
N TRP A 45 -1.68 23.97 -21.73
CA TRP A 45 -0.84 23.04 -20.96
C TRP A 45 0.65 23.09 -21.32
N VAL A 46 1.02 23.55 -22.51
CA VAL A 46 2.43 23.74 -22.91
C VAL A 46 3.06 24.89 -22.13
N LEU A 47 2.36 26.03 -22.03
CA LEU A 47 2.83 27.17 -21.26
C LEU A 47 2.80 26.85 -19.77
N GLU A 48 1.75 26.18 -19.28
CA GLU A 48 1.66 25.76 -17.89
C GLU A 48 2.79 24.82 -17.48
N LYS A 49 3.18 23.87 -18.34
CA LYS A 49 4.37 23.04 -18.10
C LYS A 49 5.63 23.90 -17.95
N LYS A 50 5.83 24.90 -18.82
CA LYS A 50 7.01 25.77 -18.80
C LYS A 50 7.01 26.65 -17.54
N ASN A 51 5.86 27.20 -17.18
CA ASN A 51 5.67 28.03 -16.00
C ASN A 51 5.84 27.22 -14.72
N ALA A 52 5.21 26.04 -14.61
CA ALA A 52 5.36 25.16 -13.46
C ALA A 52 6.80 24.63 -13.33
N SER A 53 7.48 24.33 -14.43
CA SER A 53 8.91 23.96 -14.40
C SER A 53 9.80 25.10 -13.95
N LYS A 54 9.48 26.34 -14.35
CA LYS A 54 10.23 27.54 -13.92
C LYS A 54 9.96 27.83 -12.44
N ALA A 55 8.69 27.83 -12.03
CA ALA A 55 8.28 28.01 -10.64
C ALA A 55 8.89 26.94 -9.72
N LEU A 56 8.98 25.68 -10.16
CA LEU A 56 9.61 24.60 -9.38
C LEU A 56 11.14 24.80 -9.22
N LYS A 57 11.80 25.46 -10.19
CA LYS A 57 13.22 25.82 -10.10
C LYS A 57 13.45 27.02 -9.19
N GLU A 58 12.49 27.92 -9.11
CA GLU A 58 12.53 29.11 -8.25
C GLU A 58 12.14 28.75 -6.80
N GLU A 59 11.13 27.89 -6.63
CA GLU A 59 10.58 27.47 -5.35
C GLU A 59 10.05 26.02 -5.42
N MET A 60 10.68 25.14 -4.65
CA MET A 60 10.32 23.72 -4.61
C MET A 60 9.14 23.47 -3.67
N SER A 61 7.93 23.75 -4.14
CA SER A 61 6.69 23.51 -3.40
C SER A 61 5.92 22.28 -3.92
N HIS A 62 5.12 21.68 -3.04
CA HIS A 62 4.21 20.59 -3.40
C HIS A 62 3.23 21.01 -4.50
N GLU A 63 2.74 22.25 -4.44
CA GLU A 63 1.84 22.84 -5.42
C GLU A 63 2.48 22.95 -6.82
N ASN A 64 3.72 23.45 -6.90
CA ASN A 64 4.45 23.54 -8.17
C ASN A 64 4.73 22.15 -8.79
N THR A 65 4.94 21.14 -7.92
CA THR A 65 5.12 19.75 -8.35
C THR A 65 3.83 19.17 -8.94
N LEU A 66 2.69 19.40 -8.29
CA LEU A 66 1.37 18.98 -8.77
C LEU A 66 1.01 19.66 -10.10
N ARG A 67 1.22 20.98 -10.21
CA ARG A 67 1.02 21.74 -11.45
C ARG A 67 1.83 21.17 -12.61
N LEU A 68 3.09 20.85 -12.37
CA LEU A 68 3.96 20.26 -13.38
C LEU A 68 3.48 18.87 -13.80
N ALA A 69 3.15 18.00 -12.84
CA ALA A 69 2.64 16.66 -13.11
C ALA A 69 1.33 16.67 -13.93
N ARG A 70 0.40 17.58 -13.57
CA ARG A 70 -0.87 17.78 -14.32
C ARG A 70 -0.62 18.20 -15.76
N ALA A 71 0.27 19.17 -15.97
CA ALA A 71 0.62 19.64 -17.31
C ALA A 71 1.25 18.54 -18.18
N TYR A 72 2.13 17.71 -17.61
CA TYR A 72 2.68 16.54 -18.32
C TYR A 72 1.61 15.50 -18.68
N CYS A 73 0.67 15.22 -17.78
CA CYS A 73 -0.42 14.27 -18.03
C CYS A 73 -1.30 14.73 -19.20
N LYS A 74 -1.73 15.99 -19.19
CA LYS A 74 -2.59 16.56 -20.25
C LYS A 74 -1.87 16.65 -21.60
N LEU A 75 -0.59 17.02 -21.62
CA LEU A 75 0.21 17.02 -22.84
C LEU A 75 0.45 15.61 -23.41
N ARG A 76 0.50 14.58 -22.55
CA ARG A 76 0.62 13.18 -23.00
C ARG A 76 -0.67 12.68 -23.64
N LEU A 77 -1.82 13.01 -23.06
CA LEU A 77 -3.13 12.75 -23.67
C LEU A 77 -3.23 13.45 -25.03
N TRP A 78 -2.77 14.70 -25.12
CA TRP A 78 -2.70 15.43 -26.38
C TRP A 78 -1.80 14.75 -27.41
N LYS A 79 -0.58 14.35 -27.05
CA LYS A 79 0.32 13.61 -27.97
C LYS A 79 -0.22 12.25 -28.39
N LYS A 80 -1.01 11.60 -27.52
CA LYS A 80 -1.71 10.35 -27.87
C LYS A 80 -2.81 10.63 -28.89
N LEU A 81 -3.59 11.70 -28.70
CA LEU A 81 -4.55 12.20 -29.69
C LEU A 81 -3.86 12.60 -31.00
N GLU A 82 -2.75 13.34 -30.93
CA GLU A 82 -1.97 13.81 -32.08
C GLU A 82 -1.41 12.65 -32.92
N LYS A 83 -0.92 11.59 -32.25
CA LYS A 83 -0.52 10.34 -32.91
C LYS A 83 -1.68 9.59 -33.55
N LEU A 84 -2.88 9.70 -32.98
CA LEU A 84 -4.11 9.14 -33.54
C LEU A 84 -4.66 10.00 -34.70
N THR A 85 -4.20 11.24 -34.85
CA THR A 85 -4.67 12.22 -35.85
C THR A 85 -3.59 12.59 -36.88
N SER A 86 -2.78 11.65 -37.35
CA SER A 86 -1.85 11.94 -38.46
C SER A 86 -2.58 12.51 -39.69
N ALA A 87 -1.93 13.41 -40.45
CA ALA A 87 -2.56 14.27 -41.45
C ALA A 87 -3.31 13.52 -42.59
N GLU A 88 -2.97 12.26 -42.83
CA GLU A 88 -3.63 11.40 -43.81
C GLU A 88 -4.96 10.84 -43.26
N SER A 89 -4.97 10.48 -41.97
CA SER A 89 -6.17 10.11 -41.22
C SER A 89 -7.13 11.28 -41.05
N LEU A 90 -6.64 12.53 -40.97
CA LEU A 90 -7.48 13.72 -40.78
C LEU A 90 -8.36 14.04 -42.00
N LYS A 91 -7.87 13.79 -43.23
CA LYS A 91 -8.65 13.98 -44.47
C LYS A 91 -9.73 12.90 -44.61
N GLN A 92 -9.40 11.67 -44.23
CA GLN A 92 -10.33 10.54 -44.25
C GLN A 92 -11.39 10.69 -43.14
N LEU A 93 -11.00 11.12 -41.93
CA LEU A 93 -11.90 11.45 -40.83
C LEU A 93 -12.74 12.70 -41.07
N GLN A 94 -12.28 13.71 -41.81
CA GLN A 94 -13.13 14.86 -42.16
C GLN A 94 -14.22 14.47 -43.17
N ALA A 95 -13.91 13.59 -44.12
CA ALA A 95 -14.90 13.01 -45.03
C ALA A 95 -15.88 12.10 -44.27
N GLU A 96 -15.38 11.24 -43.37
CA GLU A 96 -16.19 10.37 -42.52
C GLU A 96 -16.97 11.14 -41.45
N GLN A 97 -16.49 12.26 -40.91
CA GLN A 97 -17.22 13.09 -39.94
C GLN A 97 -18.35 13.89 -40.58
N VAL A 98 -18.26 14.25 -41.87
CA VAL A 98 -19.39 14.84 -42.59
C VAL A 98 -20.50 13.80 -42.79
N GLN A 99 -20.12 12.54 -43.04
CA GLN A 99 -21.04 11.42 -43.19
C GLN A 99 -21.61 10.95 -41.82
N GLN A 100 -20.78 10.82 -40.79
CA GLN A 100 -21.17 10.50 -39.42
C GLN A 100 -22.00 11.61 -38.77
N LYS A 101 -21.74 12.91 -39.02
CA LYS A 101 -22.62 13.98 -38.48
C LYS A 101 -24.02 13.97 -39.09
N GLN A 102 -24.22 13.32 -40.24
CA GLN A 102 -25.55 13.07 -40.80
C GLN A 102 -26.21 11.85 -40.16
N GLU A 103 -25.44 10.81 -39.80
CA GLU A 103 -25.95 9.57 -39.18
C GLU A 103 -26.12 9.67 -37.64
N GLU A 104 -25.23 10.37 -36.93
CA GLU A 104 -25.26 10.59 -35.47
C GLU A 104 -26.36 11.55 -35.01
N LYS A 105 -26.98 12.30 -35.92
CA LYS A 105 -28.21 13.06 -35.61
C LYS A 105 -29.44 12.17 -35.60
N SER A 106 -29.33 10.91 -36.01
CA SER A 106 -30.40 9.93 -35.87
C SER A 106 -30.60 9.62 -34.38
N PRO A 107 -31.80 9.87 -33.82
CA PRO A 107 -32.09 9.60 -32.40
C PRO A 107 -31.83 8.14 -32.00
N ASN A 108 -31.89 7.21 -32.95
CA ASN A 108 -31.67 5.79 -32.71
C ASN A 108 -30.19 5.45 -32.47
N VAL A 109 -29.27 6.08 -33.20
CA VAL A 109 -27.83 5.83 -33.10
C VAL A 109 -27.26 6.40 -31.78
N VAL A 110 -27.73 7.60 -31.38
CA VAL A 110 -27.35 8.19 -30.08
C VAL A 110 -27.81 7.31 -28.91
N LYS A 111 -29.02 6.75 -29.01
CA LYS A 111 -29.58 5.86 -27.98
C LYS A 111 -28.77 4.55 -27.88
N GLU A 112 -28.35 3.99 -29.01
CA GLU A 112 -27.55 2.78 -29.09
C GLU A 112 -26.11 2.98 -28.56
N ILE A 113 -25.46 4.09 -28.93
CA ILE A 113 -24.13 4.46 -28.41
C ILE A 113 -24.19 4.70 -26.90
N THR A 114 -25.25 5.35 -26.41
CA THR A 114 -25.45 5.58 -24.97
C THR A 114 -25.66 4.25 -24.22
N LEU A 115 -26.41 3.31 -24.81
CA LEU A 115 -26.61 1.96 -24.26
C LEU A 115 -25.30 1.17 -24.22
N LEU A 116 -24.53 1.17 -25.30
CA LEU A 116 -23.22 0.49 -25.37
C LEU A 116 -22.21 1.10 -24.40
N HIS A 117 -22.19 2.42 -24.24
CA HIS A 117 -21.34 3.09 -23.26
C HIS A 117 -21.76 2.75 -21.81
N GLN A 118 -23.06 2.78 -21.51
CA GLN A 118 -23.57 2.38 -20.20
C GLN A 118 -23.32 0.90 -19.91
N GLU A 119 -23.40 0.03 -20.91
CA GLU A 119 -23.11 -1.40 -20.77
C GLU A 119 -21.62 -1.67 -20.60
N SER A 120 -20.75 -0.95 -21.32
CA SER A 120 -19.30 -0.97 -21.12
C SER A 120 -18.91 -0.52 -19.70
N GLN A 121 -19.49 0.58 -19.20
CA GLN A 121 -19.27 1.05 -17.83
C GLN A 121 -19.80 0.06 -16.79
N LYS A 122 -20.98 -0.53 -17.00
CA LYS A 122 -21.52 -1.61 -16.16
C LYS A 122 -20.62 -2.84 -16.18
N ASN A 123 -20.03 -3.19 -17.33
CA ASN A 123 -19.14 -4.34 -17.47
C ASN A 123 -17.76 -4.07 -16.85
N LEU A 124 -17.26 -2.83 -16.89
CA LEU A 124 -16.06 -2.41 -16.15
C LEU A 124 -16.29 -2.49 -14.64
N ALA A 125 -17.45 -2.05 -14.15
CA ALA A 125 -17.84 -2.15 -12.74
C ALA A 125 -18.13 -3.59 -12.29
N LYS A 126 -18.55 -4.48 -13.21
CA LYS A 126 -18.75 -5.91 -12.98
C LYS A 126 -17.46 -6.73 -12.99
N ARG A 127 -16.35 -6.20 -13.51
CA ARG A 127 -15.05 -6.88 -13.40
C ARG A 127 -14.67 -6.95 -11.92
N THR A 128 -14.76 -8.16 -11.39
CA THR A 128 -14.56 -8.56 -9.99
C THR A 128 -13.33 -7.95 -9.33
N CYS A 129 -12.29 -7.61 -10.09
CA CYS A 129 -11.05 -7.03 -9.56
C CYS A 129 -11.18 -5.60 -9.01
N TRP A 130 -12.09 -4.74 -9.49
CA TRP A 130 -12.24 -3.39 -8.90
C TRP A 130 -13.03 -3.42 -7.59
N GLY A 131 -14.02 -4.31 -7.47
CA GLY A 131 -14.67 -4.61 -6.20
C GLY A 131 -13.68 -5.19 -5.19
N MET A 132 -12.81 -6.09 -5.68
CA MET A 132 -11.69 -6.62 -4.92
C MET A 132 -10.67 -5.53 -4.58
N MET A 133 -10.44 -4.52 -5.44
CA MET A 133 -9.60 -3.36 -5.09
C MET A 133 -10.22 -2.43 -4.07
N ARG A 134 -11.54 -2.26 -4.05
CA ARG A 134 -12.20 -1.54 -2.94
C ARG A 134 -12.07 -2.31 -1.64
N PHE A 135 -12.16 -3.64 -1.71
CA PHE A 135 -11.91 -4.51 -0.57
C PHE A 135 -10.44 -4.43 -0.13
N THR A 136 -9.49 -4.54 -1.06
CA THR A 136 -8.06 -4.50 -0.76
C THR A 136 -7.61 -3.08 -0.37
N ASN A 137 -8.00 -1.99 -1.01
CA ASN A 137 -7.70 -0.63 -0.50
C ASN A 137 -8.21 -0.39 0.93
N ASN A 138 -9.26 -1.09 1.36
CA ASN A 138 -9.75 -1.04 2.74
C ASN A 138 -9.07 -2.07 3.67
N CYS A 139 -8.38 -3.08 3.14
CA CYS A 139 -7.72 -4.17 3.89
C CYS A 139 -6.17 -4.18 3.79
N LEU A 140 -5.56 -3.40 2.88
CA LEU A 140 -4.16 -3.52 2.45
C LEU A 140 -3.11 -2.83 3.30
N PHE A 141 -3.45 -2.30 4.47
CA PHE A 141 -2.42 -1.68 5.31
C PHE A 141 -1.76 -2.65 6.30
N GLU A 142 -2.27 -3.88 6.43
CA GLU A 142 -1.61 -4.94 7.22
C GLU A 142 -1.24 -6.19 6.43
N GLU A 143 -1.93 -6.49 5.33
CA GLU A 143 -1.65 -7.70 4.54
C GLU A 143 -0.65 -7.41 3.42
N ASP A 144 0.44 -8.18 3.43
CA ASP A 144 1.44 -8.22 2.37
C ASP A 144 0.76 -8.61 1.03
N LEU A 145 0.86 -7.72 0.03
CA LEU A 145 0.29 -7.88 -1.32
C LEU A 145 0.67 -9.23 -1.95
N ASP A 146 1.83 -9.75 -1.57
CA ASP A 146 2.38 -10.98 -2.10
C ASP A 146 1.83 -12.23 -1.39
N ILE A 147 1.32 -12.07 -0.17
CA ILE A 147 0.73 -13.15 0.65
C ILE A 147 -0.80 -13.20 0.49
N SER A 148 -1.46 -12.11 0.07
CA SER A 148 -2.90 -12.09 -0.18
C SER A 148 -3.29 -13.01 -1.34
N ILE A 149 -3.79 -14.20 -1.01
CA ILE A 149 -4.21 -15.22 -1.96
C ILE A 149 -5.63 -14.94 -2.49
N VAL A 150 -5.80 -15.07 -3.81
CA VAL A 150 -7.05 -14.98 -4.54
C VAL A 150 -7.20 -16.21 -5.44
N ASP A 151 -8.41 -16.75 -5.49
CA ASP A 151 -8.75 -17.83 -6.41
C ASP A 151 -9.10 -17.30 -7.79
N HIS A 152 -8.58 -17.98 -8.81
CA HIS A 152 -8.90 -17.80 -10.21
C HIS A 152 -9.53 -19.09 -10.76
N HIS A 153 -10.33 -18.98 -11.82
CA HIS A 153 -11.01 -20.16 -12.41
C HIS A 153 -10.04 -21.21 -12.97
N LEU A 154 -8.79 -20.82 -13.28
CA LEU A 154 -7.72 -21.73 -13.71
C LEU A 154 -6.83 -22.22 -12.57
N TYR A 155 -6.56 -21.35 -11.58
CA TYR A 155 -5.68 -21.67 -10.47
C TYR A 155 -6.23 -21.13 -9.15
N ASN A 156 -6.13 -21.89 -8.07
CA ASN A 156 -6.16 -21.32 -6.72
C ASN A 156 -4.79 -20.70 -6.38
N ASN A 157 -4.55 -20.32 -5.12
CA ASN A 157 -3.25 -19.90 -4.58
C ASN A 157 -2.47 -18.80 -5.36
N LEU A 158 -3.16 -17.91 -6.08
CA LEU A 158 -2.54 -16.78 -6.77
C LEU A 158 -2.48 -15.57 -5.84
N ASN A 159 -1.35 -14.85 -5.78
CA ASN A 159 -1.37 -13.52 -5.18
C ASN A 159 -2.08 -12.51 -6.10
N LEU A 160 -2.27 -11.27 -5.64
CA LEU A 160 -2.96 -10.25 -6.42
C LEU A 160 -2.26 -9.96 -7.76
N LEU A 161 -0.93 -9.97 -7.79
CA LEU A 161 -0.15 -9.71 -9.00
C LEU A 161 -0.29 -10.85 -10.01
N HIS A 162 -0.21 -12.10 -9.55
CA HIS A 162 -0.47 -13.30 -10.34
C HIS A 162 -1.88 -13.27 -10.94
N ASN A 163 -2.88 -12.89 -10.14
CA ASN A 163 -4.25 -12.80 -10.59
C ASN A 163 -4.46 -11.67 -11.63
N ALA A 164 -3.84 -10.50 -11.45
CA ALA A 164 -3.90 -9.43 -12.44
C ALA A 164 -3.32 -9.89 -13.79
N VAL A 165 -2.17 -10.56 -13.73
CA VAL A 165 -1.44 -11.00 -14.92
C VAL A 165 -2.13 -12.14 -15.65
N ILE A 166 -2.71 -13.13 -14.95
CA ILE A 166 -3.43 -14.23 -15.60
C ILE A 166 -4.69 -13.76 -16.31
N ASN A 167 -5.36 -12.72 -15.78
CA ASN A 167 -6.51 -12.08 -16.42
C ASN A 167 -6.12 -11.16 -17.59
N GLY A 168 -4.82 -10.86 -17.75
CA GLY A 168 -4.33 -9.89 -18.73
C GLY A 168 -4.69 -8.45 -18.37
N ASP A 169 -4.86 -8.12 -17.08
CA ASP A 169 -5.18 -6.77 -16.62
C ASP A 169 -3.91 -5.95 -16.37
N LEU A 170 -3.40 -5.33 -17.44
CA LEU A 170 -2.20 -4.51 -17.41
C LEU A 170 -2.29 -3.37 -16.38
N ILE A 171 -3.46 -2.74 -16.26
CA ILE A 171 -3.66 -1.57 -15.39
C ILE A 171 -3.56 -2.02 -13.93
N MET A 172 -4.23 -3.12 -13.58
CA MET A 172 -4.18 -3.68 -12.24
C MET A 172 -2.76 -4.14 -11.88
N MET A 173 -2.07 -4.83 -12.80
CA MET A 173 -0.70 -5.27 -12.61
C MET A 173 0.23 -4.08 -12.33
N GLU A 174 0.16 -3.02 -13.15
CA GLU A 174 0.97 -1.80 -12.94
C GLU A 174 0.66 -1.10 -11.61
N HIS A 175 -0.62 -1.10 -11.20
CA HIS A 175 -1.03 -0.53 -9.93
C HIS A 175 -0.47 -1.30 -8.74
N LEU A 176 -0.57 -2.64 -8.75
CA LEU A 176 -0.02 -3.50 -7.70
C LEU A 176 1.50 -3.35 -7.55
N ILE A 177 2.22 -3.29 -8.67
CA ILE A 177 3.67 -3.04 -8.66
C ILE A 177 3.98 -1.65 -8.08
N ALA A 178 3.17 -0.63 -8.42
CA ALA A 178 3.33 0.71 -7.85
C ALA A 178 3.03 0.77 -6.34
N LEU A 179 2.17 -0.12 -5.84
CA LEU A 179 1.89 -0.32 -4.42
C LEU A 179 2.95 -1.14 -3.69
N GLY A 180 3.91 -1.73 -4.41
CA GLY A 180 5.04 -2.45 -3.83
C GLY A 180 5.01 -3.97 -3.97
N ALA A 181 4.07 -4.55 -4.73
CA ALA A 181 4.05 -6.00 -4.96
C ALA A 181 5.37 -6.49 -5.58
N ALA A 182 5.91 -7.59 -5.04
CA ALA A 182 7.15 -8.19 -5.52
C ALA A 182 6.95 -8.85 -6.88
N ILE A 183 7.72 -8.40 -7.87
CA ILE A 183 7.57 -8.80 -9.29
C ILE A 183 7.86 -10.29 -9.50
N ASP A 184 8.83 -10.82 -8.77
CA ASP A 184 9.31 -12.20 -8.88
C ASP A 184 8.87 -13.06 -7.68
N TYR A 185 7.80 -12.65 -6.99
CA TYR A 185 7.27 -13.43 -5.88
C TYR A 185 6.76 -14.81 -6.37
N PRO A 186 7.24 -15.93 -5.81
CA PRO A 186 6.82 -17.25 -6.23
C PRO A 186 5.47 -17.63 -5.62
N THR A 187 4.66 -18.39 -6.35
CA THR A 187 3.51 -19.11 -5.76
C THR A 187 3.98 -20.09 -4.69
N GLU A 188 3.32 -20.06 -3.52
CA GLU A 188 3.61 -20.97 -2.42
C GLU A 188 2.75 -22.24 -2.49
N GLU A 189 3.30 -23.36 -2.01
CA GLU A 189 2.53 -24.58 -1.71
C GLU A 189 1.71 -24.38 -0.43
N LYS A 190 0.76 -23.44 -0.46
CA LYS A 190 -0.23 -23.34 0.60
C LYS A 190 -1.47 -24.13 0.17
N PRO A 191 -1.93 -25.11 0.96
CA PRO A 191 -3.20 -25.76 0.68
C PRO A 191 -4.29 -24.68 0.71
N SER A 192 -5.04 -24.53 -0.38
CA SER A 192 -6.18 -23.62 -0.40
C SER A 192 -7.16 -24.05 0.70
N TYR A 193 -7.43 -23.13 1.64
CA TYR A 193 -8.44 -23.36 2.68
C TYR A 193 -9.86 -23.43 2.11
N TYR A 194 -10.05 -23.00 0.85
CA TYR A 194 -11.30 -23.09 0.13
C TYR A 194 -11.33 -24.39 -0.68
N THR A 195 -11.56 -25.52 -0.01
CA THR A 195 -11.62 -26.87 -0.61
C THR A 195 -12.87 -27.11 -1.49
N GLY A 196 -13.54 -26.05 -1.96
CA GLY A 196 -14.82 -26.13 -2.67
C GLY A 196 -14.76 -25.89 -4.18
N SER A 197 -13.70 -25.26 -4.70
CA SER A 197 -13.60 -24.98 -6.14
C SER A 197 -12.81 -26.07 -6.87
N ALA A 198 -13.26 -26.41 -8.08
CA ALA A 198 -12.56 -27.31 -8.98
C ALA A 198 -11.26 -26.72 -9.57
N SER A 199 -10.74 -25.62 -8.99
CA SER A 199 -9.51 -24.95 -9.46
C SER A 199 -8.29 -25.67 -8.93
N GLU A 200 -7.31 -25.88 -9.82
CA GLU A 200 -6.03 -26.51 -9.51
C GLU A 200 -5.11 -25.55 -8.75
N SER A 201 -4.16 -26.06 -7.96
CA SER A 201 -3.10 -25.20 -7.46
C SER A 201 -2.17 -24.76 -8.58
N CYS A 202 -1.87 -23.46 -8.66
CA CYS A 202 -0.82 -22.94 -9.52
C CYS A 202 0.50 -23.67 -9.24
N PRO A 203 1.26 -24.08 -10.27
CA PRO A 203 2.54 -24.78 -10.08
C PRO A 203 3.45 -23.99 -9.14
N HIS A 204 4.04 -24.66 -8.14
CA HIS A 204 4.87 -24.02 -7.12
C HIS A 204 6.08 -23.31 -7.71
N GLY A 205 6.43 -22.15 -7.15
CA GLY A 205 7.56 -21.36 -7.63
C GLY A 205 7.25 -20.51 -8.87
N SER A 206 5.99 -20.46 -9.30
CA SER A 206 5.61 -19.67 -10.46
C SER A 206 5.55 -18.19 -10.10
N THR A 207 6.26 -17.35 -10.85
CA THR A 207 6.15 -15.88 -10.75
C THR A 207 5.10 -15.34 -11.71
N ALA A 208 4.73 -14.07 -11.55
CA ALA A 208 3.79 -13.40 -12.45
C ALA A 208 4.19 -13.50 -13.92
N LEU A 209 5.48 -13.28 -14.22
CA LEU A 209 6.01 -13.41 -15.58
C LEU A 209 5.90 -14.85 -16.09
N LEU A 210 6.20 -15.83 -15.24
CA LEU A 210 6.14 -17.24 -15.61
C LEU A 210 4.71 -17.69 -15.91
N ILE A 211 3.73 -17.24 -15.12
CA ILE A 211 2.31 -17.49 -15.37
C ILE A 211 1.89 -16.91 -16.71
N ALA A 212 2.23 -15.65 -17.00
CA ALA A 212 1.94 -15.02 -18.29
C ALA A 212 2.52 -15.80 -19.47
N CYS A 213 3.81 -16.14 -19.38
CA CYS A 213 4.51 -16.85 -20.44
C CYS A 213 3.99 -18.28 -20.63
N SER A 214 3.64 -18.99 -19.56
CA SER A 214 3.07 -20.34 -19.63
C SER A 214 1.71 -20.35 -20.30
N THR A 215 0.84 -19.38 -19.99
CA THR A 215 -0.48 -19.19 -20.63
C THR A 215 -0.31 -18.92 -22.12
N LEU A 216 0.56 -17.98 -22.49
CA LEU A 216 0.86 -17.66 -23.89
C LEU A 216 1.45 -18.87 -24.65
N ALA A 217 2.35 -19.63 -24.01
CA ALA A 217 2.97 -20.83 -24.59
C ALA A 217 1.95 -21.95 -24.85
N MET A 218 1.03 -22.16 -23.90
CA MET A 218 -0.04 -23.15 -23.99
C MET A 218 -0.93 -22.88 -25.21
N TYR A 219 -1.43 -21.65 -25.37
CA TYR A 219 -2.27 -21.30 -26.51
C TYR A 219 -1.50 -21.14 -27.82
N GLY A 220 -0.23 -20.70 -27.78
CA GLY A 220 0.64 -20.65 -28.96
C GLY A 220 1.05 -22.02 -29.52
N SER A 221 0.96 -23.07 -28.68
CA SER A 221 1.22 -24.46 -29.05
C SER A 221 0.00 -25.17 -29.63
N MET A 222 -1.21 -24.63 -29.44
CA MET A 222 -2.42 -25.22 -30.00
C MET A 222 -2.48 -25.11 -31.53
N PRO A 223 -3.11 -26.09 -32.22
CA PRO A 223 -3.45 -25.95 -33.63
C PRO A 223 -4.30 -24.70 -33.89
N ARG A 224 -3.97 -23.93 -34.93
CA ARG A 224 -4.67 -22.67 -35.27
C ARG A 224 -6.18 -22.82 -35.49
N ALA A 225 -6.64 -23.99 -35.95
CA ALA A 225 -8.06 -24.26 -36.11
C ALA A 225 -8.77 -24.39 -34.76
N GLN A 226 -8.17 -25.13 -33.82
CA GLN A 226 -8.69 -25.31 -32.47
C GLN A 226 -8.70 -24.00 -31.67
N LEU A 227 -7.60 -23.23 -31.72
CA LEU A 227 -7.55 -21.92 -31.06
C LEU A 227 -8.63 -20.96 -31.60
N ARG A 228 -8.85 -20.93 -32.92
CA ARG A 228 -9.93 -20.11 -33.53
C ARG A 228 -11.31 -20.55 -33.06
N ALA A 229 -11.61 -21.84 -33.06
CA ALA A 229 -12.88 -22.36 -32.57
C ALA A 229 -13.13 -22.00 -31.10
N MET A 230 -12.09 -22.08 -30.27
CA MET A 230 -12.18 -21.73 -28.86
C MET A 230 -12.33 -20.23 -28.61
N MET A 231 -11.65 -19.37 -29.39
CA MET A 231 -11.86 -17.92 -29.35
C MET A 231 -13.25 -17.51 -29.83
N GLN A 232 -13.87 -18.28 -30.73
CA GLN A 232 -15.27 -18.07 -31.12
C GLN A 232 -16.24 -18.43 -29.98
N GLN A 233 -15.95 -19.48 -29.22
CA GLN A 233 -16.74 -19.88 -28.05
C GLN A 233 -16.53 -18.96 -26.83
N MET A 234 -15.33 -18.41 -26.68
CA MET A 234 -14.94 -17.53 -25.58
C MET A 234 -14.30 -16.24 -26.13
N PRO A 235 -15.11 -15.26 -26.56
CA PRO A 235 -14.60 -14.01 -27.14
C PRO A 235 -13.64 -13.25 -26.21
N GLN A 236 -13.82 -13.36 -24.89
CA GLN A 236 -12.93 -12.71 -23.92
C GLN A 236 -11.51 -13.28 -23.94
N LEU A 237 -11.32 -14.54 -24.37
CA LEU A 237 -10.00 -15.17 -24.40
C LEU A 237 -9.03 -14.40 -25.28
N ALA A 238 -9.49 -13.86 -26.42
CA ALA A 238 -8.65 -13.07 -27.32
C ALA A 238 -8.06 -11.85 -26.59
N GLN A 239 -8.91 -11.12 -25.87
CA GLN A 239 -8.53 -9.94 -25.10
C GLN A 239 -7.61 -10.31 -23.94
N THR A 240 -7.90 -11.41 -23.24
CA THR A 240 -7.05 -11.90 -22.15
C THR A 240 -5.65 -12.23 -22.66
N LEU A 241 -5.52 -12.95 -23.78
CA LEU A 241 -4.21 -13.32 -24.33
C LEU A 241 -3.39 -12.11 -24.81
N GLU A 242 -4.05 -11.10 -25.36
CA GLU A 242 -3.40 -9.83 -25.68
C GLU A 242 -2.93 -9.12 -24.41
N GLY A 243 -3.78 -9.06 -23.38
CA GLY A 243 -3.43 -8.51 -22.07
C GLY A 243 -2.30 -9.27 -21.38
N ASN A 244 -2.26 -10.61 -21.46
CA ASN A 244 -1.16 -11.42 -20.92
C ASN A 244 0.16 -11.08 -21.61
N LEU A 245 0.13 -10.85 -22.93
CA LEU A 245 1.31 -10.44 -23.69
C LEU A 245 1.82 -9.07 -23.25
N GLU A 246 0.92 -8.10 -23.09
CA GLU A 246 1.28 -6.77 -22.61
C GLU A 246 1.85 -6.81 -21.19
N CYS A 247 1.22 -7.56 -20.28
CA CYS A 247 1.71 -7.79 -18.92
C CYS A 247 3.12 -8.40 -18.94
N ALA A 248 3.33 -9.47 -19.72
CA ALA A 248 4.63 -10.12 -19.82
C ALA A 248 5.73 -9.16 -20.33
N ILE A 249 5.44 -8.39 -21.38
CA ILE A 249 6.38 -7.37 -21.90
C ILE A 249 6.72 -6.33 -20.84
N GLN A 250 5.70 -5.86 -20.10
CA GLN A 250 5.90 -4.83 -19.09
C GLN A 250 6.65 -5.34 -17.85
N LEU A 251 6.39 -6.57 -17.40
CA LEU A 251 7.15 -7.22 -16.32
C LEU A 251 8.64 -7.34 -16.68
N VAL A 252 8.96 -7.77 -17.90
CA VAL A 252 10.36 -7.83 -18.38
C VAL A 252 11.00 -6.45 -18.36
N LYS A 253 10.30 -5.42 -18.81
CA LYS A 253 10.78 -4.02 -18.77
C LYS A 253 10.98 -3.49 -17.35
N LEU A 254 10.24 -4.02 -16.37
CA LEU A 254 10.37 -3.71 -14.95
C LEU A 254 11.43 -4.57 -14.23
N GLY A 255 12.09 -5.47 -14.96
CA GLY A 255 13.23 -6.24 -14.48
C GLY A 255 12.91 -7.64 -13.95
N ALA A 256 11.73 -8.20 -14.25
CA ALA A 256 11.37 -9.57 -13.87
C ALA A 256 12.39 -10.61 -14.37
N ASP A 257 12.67 -11.64 -13.58
CA ASP A 257 13.63 -12.68 -13.93
C ASP A 257 13.10 -13.63 -15.01
N CYS A 258 13.71 -13.56 -16.20
CA CYS A 258 13.35 -14.38 -17.34
C CYS A 258 13.86 -15.83 -17.24
N ASN A 259 14.70 -16.15 -16.24
CA ASN A 259 15.33 -17.47 -16.10
C ASN A 259 14.57 -18.41 -15.14
N VAL A 260 13.57 -17.90 -14.41
CA VAL A 260 12.73 -18.74 -13.54
C VAL A 260 12.07 -19.84 -14.37
N LYS A 261 12.16 -21.08 -13.89
CA LYS A 261 11.65 -22.27 -14.60
C LYS A 261 10.32 -22.73 -14.05
N LEU A 262 9.40 -23.07 -14.95
CA LEU A 262 8.12 -23.66 -14.60
C LEU A 262 8.35 -25.08 -14.10
N LYS A 263 7.86 -25.39 -12.89
CA LYS A 263 7.94 -26.73 -12.30
C LYS A 263 6.54 -27.30 -12.17
N ILE A 264 6.16 -28.13 -13.12
CA ILE A 264 4.84 -28.74 -13.12
C ILE A 264 4.89 -29.99 -12.25
N GLY A 265 4.50 -29.87 -10.99
CA GLY A 265 4.45 -31.00 -10.05
C GLY A 265 3.50 -32.14 -10.48
N ASN A 266 3.29 -33.10 -9.60
CA ASN A 266 2.39 -34.24 -9.84
C ASN A 266 0.89 -33.87 -9.77
N HIS A 267 0.56 -32.59 -9.85
CA HIS A 267 -0.81 -32.10 -9.84
C HIS A 267 -1.61 -32.65 -11.03
N THR A 268 -2.89 -32.88 -10.78
CA THR A 268 -3.85 -33.37 -11.74
C THR A 268 -4.91 -32.32 -11.99
N GLY A 269 -4.95 -31.81 -13.21
CA GLY A 269 -6.12 -31.15 -13.75
C GLY A 269 -5.87 -30.60 -15.14
N PHE A 270 -6.88 -29.94 -15.72
CA PHE A 270 -6.94 -29.60 -17.14
C PHE A 270 -5.77 -28.71 -17.57
N VAL A 271 -5.49 -27.63 -16.82
CA VAL A 271 -4.45 -26.67 -17.22
C VAL A 271 -3.07 -27.31 -17.09
N VAL A 272 -2.80 -27.98 -15.96
CA VAL A 272 -1.57 -28.72 -15.73
C VAL A 272 -1.36 -29.83 -16.77
N SER A 273 -2.43 -30.55 -17.14
CA SER A 273 -2.37 -31.61 -18.15
C SER A 273 -2.03 -31.06 -19.52
N MET A 274 -2.61 -29.93 -19.92
CA MET A 274 -2.27 -29.27 -21.18
C MET A 274 -0.82 -28.79 -21.18
N GLN A 275 -0.33 -28.20 -20.08
CA GLN A 275 1.06 -27.76 -19.98
C GLN A 275 2.03 -28.95 -20.09
N LYS A 276 1.72 -30.10 -19.47
CA LYS A 276 2.50 -31.35 -19.63
C LYS A 276 2.44 -31.86 -21.09
N GLN A 277 1.25 -31.89 -21.69
CA GLN A 277 1.04 -32.32 -23.07
C GLN A 277 1.86 -31.50 -24.07
N PHE A 278 1.99 -30.19 -23.84
CA PHE A 278 2.80 -29.31 -24.68
C PHE A 278 4.29 -29.25 -24.27
N GLY A 279 4.72 -30.08 -23.31
CA GLY A 279 6.11 -30.14 -22.85
C GLY A 279 6.59 -28.79 -22.32
N LEU A 280 5.78 -28.12 -21.51
CA LEU A 280 6.11 -26.82 -20.91
C LEU A 280 6.88 -26.95 -19.59
N ASP A 281 6.96 -28.16 -19.02
CA ASP A 281 7.68 -28.42 -17.79
C ASP A 281 9.18 -28.12 -17.91
N ASN A 282 9.76 -27.59 -16.83
CA ASN A 282 11.16 -27.21 -16.67
C ASN A 282 11.67 -26.17 -17.69
N LYS A 283 10.77 -25.47 -18.40
CA LYS A 283 11.10 -24.35 -19.27
C LYS A 283 11.15 -23.05 -18.49
N SER A 284 12.18 -22.25 -18.75
CA SER A 284 12.28 -20.87 -18.28
C SER A 284 11.19 -19.97 -18.87
N ALA A 285 10.91 -18.83 -18.24
CA ALA A 285 10.02 -17.82 -18.81
C ALA A 285 10.45 -17.42 -20.24
N TYR A 286 11.76 -17.34 -20.51
CA TYR A 286 12.28 -17.09 -21.86
C TYR A 286 11.98 -18.23 -22.85
N GLU A 287 12.20 -19.48 -22.47
CA GLU A 287 11.88 -20.64 -23.32
C GLU A 287 10.36 -20.76 -23.57
N LEU A 288 9.54 -20.42 -22.59
CA LEU A 288 8.08 -20.33 -22.73
C LEU A 288 7.68 -19.19 -23.69
N ALA A 289 8.33 -18.03 -23.62
CA ALA A 289 8.11 -16.96 -24.58
C ALA A 289 8.43 -17.40 -26.02
N ILE A 290 9.51 -18.16 -26.24
CA ILE A 290 9.79 -18.78 -27.55
C ILE A 290 8.67 -19.73 -27.96
N ALA A 291 8.23 -20.63 -27.06
CA ALA A 291 7.16 -21.58 -27.32
C ALA A 291 5.82 -20.91 -27.67
N SER A 292 5.56 -19.70 -27.13
CA SER A 292 4.36 -18.91 -27.43
C SER A 292 4.29 -18.35 -28.86
N LYS A 293 5.42 -18.31 -29.58
CA LYS A 293 5.56 -17.69 -30.91
C LYS A 293 5.24 -16.19 -30.94
N LYS A 294 5.34 -15.50 -29.79
CA LYS A 294 5.18 -14.03 -29.66
C LYS A 294 6.51 -13.33 -29.84
N THR A 295 6.82 -12.98 -31.09
CA THR A 295 8.15 -12.45 -31.48
C THR A 295 8.54 -11.18 -30.76
N GLU A 296 7.56 -10.34 -30.44
CA GLU A 296 7.69 -9.09 -29.71
C GLU A 296 8.15 -9.32 -28.26
N LEU A 297 7.60 -10.32 -27.57
CA LEU A 297 8.01 -10.69 -26.22
C LEU A 297 9.44 -11.24 -26.23
N VAL A 298 9.76 -12.13 -27.18
CA VAL A 298 11.11 -12.71 -27.33
C VAL A 298 12.15 -11.62 -27.59
N LYS A 299 11.86 -10.66 -28.48
CA LYS A 299 12.76 -9.52 -28.77
C LYS A 299 13.00 -8.67 -27.52
N VAL A 300 11.96 -8.40 -26.72
CA VAL A 300 12.09 -7.66 -25.47
C VAL A 300 12.96 -8.43 -24.48
N MET A 301 12.70 -9.72 -24.26
CA MET A 301 13.53 -10.54 -23.35
C MET A 301 14.99 -10.63 -23.80
N GLN A 302 15.27 -10.81 -25.09
CA GLN A 302 16.63 -10.80 -25.64
C GLN A 302 17.34 -9.46 -25.40
N THR A 303 16.61 -8.35 -25.53
CA THR A 303 17.16 -7.02 -25.24
C THR A 303 17.58 -6.89 -23.77
N PHE A 304 16.89 -7.56 -22.86
CA PHE A 304 17.12 -7.56 -21.40
C PHE A 304 17.99 -8.73 -20.89
N GLN A 305 18.53 -9.58 -21.79
CA GLN A 305 19.51 -10.62 -21.42
C GLN A 305 20.88 -10.04 -21.08
N ASP A 306 21.28 -8.97 -21.75
CA ASP A 306 22.49 -8.24 -21.42
C ASP A 306 22.26 -7.43 -20.14
N ILE A 307 23.05 -7.72 -19.10
CA ILE A 307 22.94 -7.05 -17.80
C ILE A 307 23.14 -5.53 -17.91
N ASN A 308 23.99 -5.05 -18.83
CA ASN A 308 24.22 -3.63 -19.02
C ASN A 308 22.99 -2.96 -19.64
N LYS A 309 22.38 -3.60 -20.64
CA LYS A 309 21.12 -3.13 -21.23
C LYS A 309 19.97 -3.21 -20.24
N ARG A 310 19.95 -4.22 -19.38
CA ARG A 310 18.97 -4.33 -18.29
C ARG A 310 19.09 -3.12 -17.37
N ILE A 311 20.29 -2.78 -16.91
CA ILE A 311 20.52 -1.60 -16.07
C ILE A 311 20.10 -0.31 -16.80
N GLU A 312 20.41 -0.19 -18.10
CA GLU A 312 20.08 1.01 -18.88
C GLU A 312 18.58 1.18 -19.13
N LEU A 313 17.87 0.08 -19.40
CA LEU A 313 16.50 0.07 -19.91
C LEU A 313 15.44 -0.24 -18.87
N VAL A 314 15.81 -0.77 -17.70
CA VAL A 314 14.84 -1.08 -16.64
C VAL A 314 14.11 0.19 -16.25
N HIS A 315 12.79 0.11 -16.31
CA HIS A 315 11.94 1.21 -15.89
C HIS A 315 11.98 1.38 -14.38
N CYS A 316 12.02 2.63 -13.92
CA CYS A 316 11.86 2.90 -12.50
C CYS A 316 10.49 2.41 -12.00
N ARG A 317 10.47 1.77 -10.83
CA ARG A 317 9.27 1.23 -10.19
C ARG A 317 8.35 2.29 -9.57
N CYS A 318 8.73 3.57 -9.62
CA CYS A 318 7.92 4.69 -9.09
C CYS A 318 6.65 5.00 -9.93
N GLY A 319 6.24 4.11 -10.84
CA GLY A 319 5.11 4.32 -11.75
C GLY A 319 5.35 5.30 -12.91
N SER A 320 6.54 5.91 -13.03
CA SER A 320 6.82 6.92 -14.08
C SER A 320 6.97 6.32 -15.49
N ARG A 321 7.24 5.01 -15.58
CA ARG A 321 7.53 4.26 -16.82
C ARG A 321 8.71 4.83 -17.64
N LEU A 322 9.57 5.61 -17.00
CA LEU A 322 10.79 6.11 -17.63
C LEU A 322 11.90 5.07 -17.45
N PRO A 323 12.74 4.83 -18.48
CA PRO A 323 14.03 4.16 -18.29
C PRO A 323 14.73 4.75 -17.08
N TRP A 324 15.42 3.92 -16.29
CA TRP A 324 16.06 4.38 -15.06
C TRP A 324 16.86 5.66 -15.26
N LYS A 325 17.64 5.72 -16.35
CA LYS A 325 18.45 6.87 -16.80
C LYS A 325 17.66 8.18 -17.09
N GLU A 326 16.35 8.09 -17.27
CA GLU A 326 15.45 9.20 -17.59
C GLU A 326 14.46 9.49 -16.45
N CYS A 327 14.40 8.62 -15.43
CA CYS A 327 13.57 8.85 -14.26
C CYS A 327 14.11 10.02 -13.44
N HIS A 328 13.26 10.66 -12.64
CA HIS A 328 13.61 11.82 -11.81
C HIS A 328 14.79 11.57 -10.83
N ALA A 329 15.17 10.31 -10.62
CA ALA A 329 16.33 9.93 -9.81
C ALA A 329 17.67 9.91 -10.58
N ALA A 330 17.66 9.93 -11.92
CA ALA A 330 18.85 9.71 -12.74
C ALA A 330 19.83 10.89 -12.80
N SER A 331 19.33 12.11 -12.62
CA SER A 331 20.09 13.36 -12.81
C SER A 331 20.63 13.95 -11.51
N VAL A 332 20.40 13.29 -10.36
CA VAL A 332 20.85 13.83 -9.07
C VAL A 332 22.34 13.54 -8.87
N LYS A 333 23.17 14.57 -9.07
CA LYS A 333 24.65 14.50 -9.05
C LYS A 333 25.28 14.15 -7.69
N HIS A 334 24.51 14.08 -6.61
CA HIS A 334 25.00 13.82 -5.25
C HIS A 334 25.02 12.34 -4.85
N CYS A 335 24.77 11.41 -5.77
CA CYS A 335 24.95 9.97 -5.53
C CYS A 335 26.43 9.53 -5.60
N SER A 336 27.36 10.44 -5.87
CA SER A 336 28.81 10.20 -5.73
C SER A 336 29.55 11.50 -5.42
N THR A 337 29.92 11.73 -4.15
CA THR A 337 31.26 12.16 -3.68
C THR A 337 31.27 12.37 -2.16
N ASN A 338 32.43 12.13 -1.57
CA ASN A 338 32.75 12.21 -0.14
C ASN A 338 32.66 13.65 0.42
N ASP A 339 32.24 13.71 1.69
CA ASP A 339 32.64 14.58 2.82
C ASP A 339 32.88 16.09 2.56
N ASP A 340 32.11 16.95 3.25
CA ASP A 340 32.50 17.47 4.58
C ASP A 340 31.46 18.47 5.14
N ASP A 341 31.34 18.46 6.48
CA ASP A 341 30.79 19.46 7.40
C ASP A 341 29.26 19.58 7.68
N ASN A 342 28.90 18.94 8.80
CA ASN A 342 28.06 19.42 9.92
C ASN A 342 26.54 19.62 9.73
N GLY A 343 25.80 18.51 9.84
CA GLY A 343 24.40 18.47 10.31
C GLY A 343 23.53 17.44 9.57
N PRO A 344 22.77 16.55 10.26
CA PRO A 344 22.07 15.47 9.56
C PRO A 344 20.77 15.99 8.91
N GLN A 345 20.88 16.44 7.66
CA GLN A 345 19.73 16.49 6.75
C GLN A 345 19.56 15.10 6.12
N THR A 346 18.50 14.42 6.53
CA THR A 346 18.08 13.12 5.99
C THR A 346 17.57 13.27 4.57
N VAL A 347 18.28 12.69 3.61
CA VAL A 347 17.80 12.46 2.25
C VAL A 347 17.43 10.98 2.13
N ASN A 348 16.14 10.68 1.93
CA ASN A 348 15.64 9.33 1.67
C ASN A 348 15.72 9.03 0.16
N TRP A 349 16.30 7.87 -0.20
CA TRP A 349 16.43 7.42 -1.58
C TRP A 349 15.68 6.11 -1.78
N ARG A 350 14.86 6.01 -2.83
CA ARG A 350 14.12 4.79 -3.14
C ARG A 350 14.36 4.31 -4.59
N PHE A 351 14.44 2.99 -4.74
CA PHE A 351 14.05 2.19 -5.92
C PHE A 351 15.02 1.98 -7.10
N SER A 352 16.08 1.17 -6.96
CA SER A 352 16.46 0.30 -8.10
C SER A 352 16.96 -1.06 -7.60
N PRO A 353 16.33 -2.19 -7.97
CA PRO A 353 16.77 -3.53 -7.57
C PRO A 353 18.03 -4.01 -8.30
N LEU A 354 18.53 -3.25 -9.30
CA LEU A 354 19.58 -3.71 -10.21
C LEU A 354 20.77 -2.73 -10.33
N ALA A 355 20.82 -1.69 -9.51
CA ALA A 355 21.94 -0.73 -9.54
C ALA A 355 23.22 -1.33 -8.90
N VAL A 356 24.38 -1.01 -9.48
CA VAL A 356 25.70 -1.41 -8.96
C VAL A 356 26.03 -0.61 -7.70
N CYS A 357 26.30 -1.28 -6.56
CA CYS A 357 26.88 -0.59 -5.40
C CYS A 357 28.40 -0.46 -5.52
N PHE A 358 28.90 0.75 -5.34
CA PHE A 358 30.33 1.05 -5.26
C PHE A 358 30.82 1.32 -3.83
N CYS A 359 30.01 0.95 -2.83
CA CYS A 359 30.32 1.10 -1.41
C CYS A 359 31.65 0.41 -1.05
N LYS A 360 32.58 1.19 -0.48
CA LYS A 360 33.94 0.77 -0.10
C LYS A 360 34.00 -0.08 1.20
N ASN A 361 32.87 -0.58 1.71
CA ASN A 361 32.81 -1.45 2.89
C ASN A 361 33.31 -2.88 2.58
N ARG A 362 34.55 -2.98 2.08
CA ARG A 362 35.28 -4.23 1.87
C ARG A 362 36.24 -4.42 3.05
N GLY A 363 35.73 -5.04 4.10
CA GLY A 363 36.53 -5.79 5.07
C GLY A 363 36.10 -7.26 4.98
N ASP A 364 37.00 -8.10 4.51
CA ASP A 364 37.01 -9.57 4.57
C ASP A 364 36.09 -10.43 3.68
N ASN A 365 36.80 -11.23 2.88
CA ASN A 365 36.52 -12.61 2.44
C ASN A 365 35.21 -12.90 1.71
N ASN A 366 35.25 -12.60 0.41
CA ASN A 366 35.02 -13.52 -0.72
C ASN A 366 33.88 -14.55 -0.69
N VAL A 367 32.79 -14.29 0.05
CA VAL A 367 31.53 -15.01 -0.14
C VAL A 367 30.64 -14.15 -1.02
N ARG A 368 30.22 -14.69 -2.17
CA ARG A 368 29.16 -14.14 -3.04
C ARG A 368 27.86 -14.00 -2.23
N LYS A 369 27.72 -12.95 -1.43
CA LYS A 369 26.45 -12.60 -0.80
C LYS A 369 25.59 -11.91 -1.85
N THR A 370 24.32 -12.30 -1.92
CA THR A 370 23.33 -11.69 -2.81
C THR A 370 23.32 -10.18 -2.63
N TYR A 371 23.50 -9.49 -3.75
CA TYR A 371 24.04 -8.12 -3.86
C TYR A 371 23.15 -7.01 -3.28
N TYR A 372 21.90 -7.31 -2.91
CA TYR A 372 20.94 -6.34 -2.38
C TYR A 372 21.13 -5.99 -0.90
N LYS A 373 21.88 -6.76 -0.12
CA LYS A 373 21.99 -6.56 1.34
C LYS A 373 22.96 -5.46 1.79
N CYS A 374 23.82 -4.94 0.91
CA CYS A 374 24.97 -4.11 1.28
C CYS A 374 24.65 -2.61 1.45
N CYS A 375 23.71 -2.06 0.68
CA CYS A 375 23.43 -0.60 0.63
C CYS A 375 22.27 -0.17 1.51
N TRP A 376 21.52 -1.16 2.03
CA TRP A 376 20.24 -0.96 2.70
C TRP A 376 20.41 -0.95 4.23
N GLN A 377 21.66 -0.90 4.72
CA GLN A 377 21.99 -0.93 6.15
C GLN A 377 21.46 0.28 6.94
N ASP A 378 21.08 1.37 6.27
CA ASP A 378 20.58 2.59 6.91
C ASP A 378 19.06 2.80 6.85
N GLU A 379 18.32 1.98 6.08
CA GLU A 379 16.85 2.05 6.04
C GLU A 379 16.19 1.12 7.07
N SER A 380 14.97 1.48 7.49
CA SER A 380 14.21 0.77 8.52
C SER A 380 13.42 -0.44 8.00
N ARG A 381 13.10 -0.51 6.70
CA ARG A 381 12.24 -1.56 6.09
C ARG A 381 12.57 -1.76 4.61
N PHE A 382 12.79 -2.99 4.17
CA PHE A 382 12.86 -3.34 2.75
C PHE A 382 12.27 -4.72 2.44
N GLN A 383 11.71 -4.91 1.24
CA GLN A 383 11.12 -6.19 0.81
C GLN A 383 12.02 -6.89 -0.21
N ASP A 384 12.32 -8.17 0.01
CA ASP A 384 13.05 -8.99 -0.95
C ASP A 384 12.08 -9.53 -2.02
N ASP A 385 12.28 -9.13 -3.28
CA ASP A 385 11.40 -9.46 -4.41
C ASP A 385 11.24 -10.98 -4.64
N SER A 386 12.18 -11.80 -4.16
CA SER A 386 12.16 -13.25 -4.39
C SER A 386 11.33 -14.03 -3.38
N ASN A 387 11.03 -13.44 -2.24
CA ASN A 387 10.35 -14.13 -1.13
C ASN A 387 9.37 -13.23 -0.36
N GLY A 388 9.19 -11.97 -0.78
CA GLY A 388 8.32 -10.99 -0.14
C GLY A 388 8.75 -10.60 1.27
N GLN A 389 9.89 -11.09 1.77
CA GLN A 389 10.28 -10.89 3.16
C GLN A 389 10.61 -9.42 3.42
N LEU A 390 9.84 -8.81 4.31
CA LEU A 390 10.12 -7.48 4.86
C LEU A 390 11.24 -7.59 5.90
N PHE A 391 12.42 -7.07 5.56
CA PHE A 391 13.54 -6.89 6.47
C PHE A 391 13.38 -5.57 7.21
N LEU A 392 13.09 -5.68 8.51
CA LEU A 392 13.14 -4.58 9.44
C LEU A 392 14.56 -4.48 10.03
N LYS A 393 15.12 -3.27 10.08
CA LYS A 393 16.28 -3.03 10.95
C LYS A 393 15.77 -3.16 12.39
N ASP A 394 16.40 -4.01 13.20
CA ASP A 394 16.16 -4.10 14.65
C ASP A 394 16.49 -2.73 15.30
N ARG A 395 15.50 -1.84 15.31
CA ARG A 395 15.46 -0.57 16.07
C ARG A 395 14.58 -0.71 17.32
N ALA A 396 14.32 -1.93 17.78
CA ALA A 396 13.52 -2.20 18.97
C ALA A 396 14.06 -1.53 20.25
N ALA A 397 15.28 -0.96 20.22
CA ALA A 397 15.84 -0.17 21.31
C ALA A 397 15.61 1.36 21.22
N GLU A 398 15.22 1.93 20.06
CA GLU A 398 15.20 3.41 19.87
C GLU A 398 13.85 4.00 19.47
N ARG A 399 12.83 3.21 19.14
CA ARG A 399 11.47 3.72 18.99
C ARG A 399 10.51 2.90 19.84
N GLY A 400 9.94 3.55 20.85
CA GLY A 400 8.74 3.09 21.55
C GLY A 400 7.51 3.19 20.64
N GLU A 401 7.50 2.48 19.52
CA GLU A 401 6.35 2.38 18.62
C GLU A 401 5.54 1.14 18.99
N SER A 402 4.66 1.29 19.99
CA SER A 402 3.50 0.42 20.21
C SER A 402 2.19 1.17 19.95
N ASP A 403 2.24 2.27 19.18
CA ASP A 403 1.04 2.99 18.80
C ASP A 403 0.20 2.07 17.91
N MET A 404 -1.04 1.79 18.33
CA MET A 404 -1.98 1.11 17.44
C MET A 404 -2.21 2.04 16.24
N PRO A 405 -2.09 1.55 15.00
CA PRO A 405 -2.37 2.38 13.84
C PRO A 405 -3.82 2.85 13.91
N ILE A 406 -4.02 4.17 13.99
CA ILE A 406 -5.33 4.76 13.71
C ILE A 406 -5.71 4.30 12.29
N MET A 407 -6.93 3.79 12.11
CA MET A 407 -7.38 3.32 10.79
C MET A 407 -7.03 4.35 9.70
N PRO A 408 -6.32 3.98 8.62
CA PRO A 408 -5.85 4.94 7.62
C PRO A 408 -6.99 5.82 7.09
N GLY A 409 -6.80 7.14 7.16
CA GLY A 409 -7.80 8.15 6.76
C GLY A 409 -8.84 8.50 7.85
N MET A 410 -8.79 7.84 9.00
CA MET A 410 -9.55 8.23 10.19
C MET A 410 -8.72 9.24 10.98
N THR A 411 -9.27 10.44 11.18
CA THR A 411 -8.65 11.38 12.12
C THR A 411 -8.94 10.94 13.55
N ARG A 412 -8.18 11.45 14.51
CA ARG A 412 -8.40 11.18 15.94
C ARG A 412 -9.85 11.47 16.36
N GLU A 413 -10.39 12.59 15.88
CA GLU A 413 -11.76 13.04 16.17
C GLU A 413 -12.78 12.04 15.62
N LYS A 414 -12.61 11.60 14.36
CA LYS A 414 -13.48 10.58 13.74
C LYS A 414 -13.41 9.24 14.46
N TYR A 415 -12.23 8.90 14.97
CA TYR A 415 -12.04 7.67 15.73
C TYR A 415 -12.78 7.73 17.06
N CYS A 416 -12.60 8.81 17.83
CA CYS A 416 -13.31 8.97 19.09
C CYS A 416 -14.83 9.10 18.88
N GLU A 417 -15.26 9.78 17.82
CA GLU A 417 -16.66 9.82 17.38
C GLU A 417 -17.20 8.42 17.05
N PHE A 418 -16.43 7.56 16.38
CA PHE A 418 -16.83 6.17 16.15
C PHE A 418 -17.13 5.45 17.47
N TYR A 419 -16.27 5.58 18.48
CA TYR A 419 -16.47 4.95 19.79
C TYR A 419 -17.66 5.54 20.57
N ARG A 420 -17.88 6.86 20.50
CA ARG A 420 -19.07 7.48 21.10
C ARG A 420 -20.36 6.96 20.50
N ASN A 421 -20.34 6.72 19.19
CA ASN A 421 -21.50 6.30 18.41
C ASN A 421 -21.73 4.78 18.40
N LEU A 422 -20.84 3.99 19.01
CA LEU A 422 -21.11 2.57 19.23
C LEU A 422 -22.34 2.43 20.13
N ASN A 423 -23.29 1.58 19.73
CA ASN A 423 -24.34 1.14 20.65
C ASN A 423 -23.75 0.14 21.66
N ASP A 424 -24.47 -0.12 22.75
CA ASP A 424 -23.99 -0.97 23.84
C ASP A 424 -23.69 -2.40 23.37
N ALA A 425 -24.45 -2.93 22.41
CA ALA A 425 -24.22 -4.26 21.85
C ALA A 425 -22.90 -4.33 21.07
N LEU A 426 -22.59 -3.32 20.24
CA LEU A 426 -21.34 -3.25 19.49
C LEU A 426 -20.14 -2.98 20.41
N TRP A 427 -20.32 -2.17 21.45
CA TRP A 427 -19.31 -1.95 22.48
C TRP A 427 -18.95 -3.25 23.20
N GLU A 428 -19.96 -4.01 23.64
CA GLU A 428 -19.73 -5.33 24.27
C GLU A 428 -19.10 -6.33 23.30
N GLN A 429 -19.50 -6.35 22.03
CA GLN A 429 -18.89 -7.19 21.01
C GLN A 429 -17.40 -6.85 20.81
N MET A 430 -17.08 -5.55 20.78
CA MET A 430 -15.70 -5.10 20.66
C MET A 430 -14.88 -5.51 21.88
N LEU A 431 -15.40 -5.30 23.10
CA LEU A 431 -14.76 -5.75 24.34
C LEU A 431 -14.59 -7.27 24.37
N ASP A 432 -15.55 -8.06 23.87
CA ASP A 432 -15.44 -9.52 23.75
C ASP A 432 -14.36 -9.96 22.76
N SER A 433 -14.04 -9.12 21.77
CA SER A 433 -12.95 -9.41 20.82
C SER A 433 -11.57 -9.14 21.43
N ILE A 434 -11.43 -8.07 22.22
CA ILE A 434 -10.17 -7.64 22.84
C ILE A 434 -9.89 -8.39 24.15
N ASP A 435 -10.91 -8.55 24.99
CA ASP A 435 -10.87 -9.18 26.31
C ASP A 435 -11.93 -10.29 26.40
N PRO A 436 -11.67 -11.45 25.79
CA PRO A 436 -12.66 -12.52 25.73
C PRO A 436 -12.89 -13.25 27.04
N ASP A 437 -11.93 -13.18 27.94
CA ASP A 437 -12.02 -13.79 29.26
C ASP A 437 -12.70 -12.87 30.28
N LYS A 438 -13.10 -11.66 29.83
CA LYS A 438 -13.85 -10.66 30.60
C LYS A 438 -13.14 -10.23 31.87
N ILE A 439 -11.81 -10.15 31.81
CA ILE A 439 -10.95 -9.83 32.96
C ILE A 439 -10.59 -8.34 33.06
N SER A 440 -10.74 -7.60 31.96
CA SER A 440 -10.39 -6.18 31.85
C SER A 440 -11.32 -5.31 32.70
N ILE A 441 -10.75 -4.36 33.44
CA ILE A 441 -11.47 -3.34 34.22
C ILE A 441 -12.22 -2.37 33.31
N VAL A 442 -11.80 -2.22 32.04
CA VAL A 442 -12.44 -1.36 31.03
C VAL A 442 -13.93 -1.69 30.86
N ARG A 443 -14.32 -2.95 31.06
CA ARG A 443 -15.74 -3.38 31.01
C ARG A 443 -16.62 -2.73 32.08
N LYS A 444 -16.01 -2.25 33.17
CA LYS A 444 -16.73 -1.59 34.25
C LYS A 444 -16.82 -0.09 34.05
N TRP A 445 -16.11 0.46 33.07
CA TRP A 445 -16.05 1.87 32.81
C TRP A 445 -17.22 2.32 31.94
N ASP A 446 -17.78 3.48 32.27
CA ASP A 446 -18.66 4.21 31.36
C ASP A 446 -17.89 4.57 30.07
N ARG A 447 -18.50 4.23 28.93
CA ARG A 447 -17.93 4.40 27.59
C ARG A 447 -17.66 5.87 27.28
N ALA A 448 -18.56 6.78 27.64
CA ALA A 448 -18.40 8.19 27.30
C ALA A 448 -17.22 8.82 28.06
N VAL A 449 -17.08 8.49 29.36
CA VAL A 449 -15.93 8.92 30.16
C VAL A 449 -14.63 8.36 29.59
N TRP A 450 -14.60 7.07 29.23
CA TRP A 450 -13.42 6.42 28.67
C TRP A 450 -12.95 7.05 27.35
N VAL A 451 -13.88 7.32 26.42
CA VAL A 451 -13.55 7.98 25.14
C VAL A 451 -13.02 9.39 25.36
N ASP A 452 -13.64 10.16 26.26
CA ASP A 452 -13.19 11.52 26.57
C ASP A 452 -11.77 11.52 27.19
N ILE A 453 -11.40 10.51 28.00
CA ILE A 453 -10.02 10.35 28.51
C ILE A 453 -9.06 10.05 27.35
N MET A 454 -9.41 9.14 26.43
CA MET A 454 -8.57 8.84 25.26
C MET A 454 -8.31 10.06 24.38
N GLU A 455 -9.29 10.95 24.23
CA GLU A 455 -9.15 12.22 23.50
C GLU A 455 -8.16 13.21 24.13
N ARG A 456 -7.63 12.93 25.32
CA ARG A 456 -6.62 13.76 25.99
C ARG A 456 -5.19 13.20 25.88
N ILE A 457 -5.03 11.96 25.45
CA ILE A 457 -3.74 11.26 25.31
C ILE A 457 -3.11 11.54 23.93
N GLU A 458 -1.99 12.27 23.85
CA GLU A 458 -1.38 12.69 22.58
C GLU A 458 -1.02 11.51 21.67
N ARG A 459 -0.46 10.46 22.26
CA ARG A 459 -0.02 9.27 21.54
C ARG A 459 -1.09 8.21 21.65
N TYR A 460 -1.99 8.20 20.67
CA TYR A 460 -3.12 7.30 20.55
C TYR A 460 -2.92 5.93 21.23
N PHE A 461 -3.53 5.77 22.41
CA PHE A 461 -3.35 4.59 23.25
C PHE A 461 -4.71 4.12 23.80
N VAL A 462 -5.10 2.92 23.41
CA VAL A 462 -6.29 2.25 23.93
C VAL A 462 -5.87 1.50 25.19
N TRP A 463 -6.26 2.01 26.35
CA TRP A 463 -6.01 1.25 27.57
C TRP A 463 -6.86 -0.02 27.59
N ASN A 464 -6.21 -1.18 27.64
CA ASN A 464 -6.79 -2.48 27.95
C ASN A 464 -5.80 -3.19 28.87
N ASP A 465 -6.22 -3.84 29.96
CA ASP A 465 -5.26 -4.33 30.97
C ASP A 465 -4.41 -5.54 30.49
N LEU A 466 -4.35 -5.77 29.18
CA LEU A 466 -3.65 -6.83 28.47
C LEU A 466 -2.39 -6.30 27.75
N HIS A 467 -1.81 -5.18 28.20
CA HIS A 467 -0.58 -4.58 27.63
C HIS A 467 0.72 -5.36 27.96
N TRP A 468 0.67 -6.69 27.94
CA TRP A 468 1.82 -7.54 28.22
C TRP A 468 2.93 -7.45 27.16
N SER A 469 2.58 -7.02 25.95
CA SER A 469 3.50 -6.74 24.85
C SER A 469 4.39 -5.51 25.07
N LEU A 470 3.96 -4.54 25.88
CA LEU A 470 4.75 -3.33 26.14
C LEU A 470 5.99 -3.65 26.98
N SER A 471 7.08 -2.91 26.76
CA SER A 471 8.22 -2.93 27.67
C SER A 471 7.83 -2.36 29.05
N LYS A 472 8.62 -2.65 30.09
CA LYS A 472 8.37 -2.12 31.44
C LYS A 472 8.33 -0.59 31.46
N SER A 473 9.28 0.07 30.78
CA SER A 473 9.35 1.53 30.71
C SER A 473 8.18 2.13 29.95
N GLU A 474 7.79 1.53 28.82
CA GLU A 474 6.65 2.00 28.03
C GLU A 474 5.35 1.85 28.80
N LEU A 475 5.12 0.71 29.46
CA LEU A 475 3.92 0.48 30.27
C LEU A 475 3.78 1.52 31.40
N CYS A 476 4.87 1.82 32.11
CA CYS A 476 4.87 2.88 33.12
C CYS A 476 4.55 4.25 32.51
N ALA A 477 5.19 4.62 31.39
CA ALA A 477 4.92 5.89 30.72
C ALA A 477 3.45 6.03 30.27
N ARG A 478 2.85 4.96 29.73
CA ARG A 478 1.43 4.95 29.34
C ARG A 478 0.47 5.01 30.53
N THR A 479 0.86 4.41 31.66
CA THR A 479 0.11 4.50 32.93
C THR A 479 0.06 5.95 33.39
N ASP A 480 1.19 6.64 33.36
CA ASP A 480 1.30 8.04 33.78
C ASP A 480 0.51 8.96 32.82
N GLU A 481 0.65 8.75 31.50
CA GLU A 481 -0.09 9.50 30.48
C GLU A 481 -1.61 9.33 30.64
N TRP A 482 -2.09 8.10 30.88
CA TRP A 482 -3.49 7.82 31.13
C TRP A 482 -4.01 8.51 32.40
N ASN A 483 -3.29 8.36 33.52
CA ASN A 483 -3.70 8.94 34.81
C ASN A 483 -3.69 10.47 34.79
N ALA A 484 -2.77 11.08 34.03
CA ALA A 484 -2.78 12.51 33.75
C ALA A 484 -4.03 12.93 32.95
N ALA A 485 -4.40 12.17 31.91
CA ALA A 485 -5.59 12.40 31.11
C ALA A 485 -6.90 12.27 31.93
N VAL A 486 -6.97 11.33 32.89
CA VAL A 486 -8.09 11.21 33.85
C VAL A 486 -8.21 12.47 34.70
N THR A 487 -7.10 12.97 35.23
CA THR A 487 -7.08 14.20 36.06
C THR A 487 -7.51 15.43 35.25
N GLN A 488 -7.05 15.51 34.00
CA GLN A 488 -7.44 16.57 33.08
C GLN A 488 -8.93 16.50 32.74
N TYR A 489 -9.47 15.30 32.48
CA TYR A 489 -10.90 15.09 32.23
C TYR A 489 -11.77 15.64 33.37
N CYS A 490 -11.44 15.32 34.63
CA CYS A 490 -12.19 15.82 35.77
C CYS A 490 -12.14 17.35 35.88
N SER A 491 -11.01 17.96 35.50
CA SER A 491 -10.83 19.41 35.53
C SER A 491 -11.66 20.10 34.43
N ASP A 492 -11.67 19.55 33.22
CA ASP A 492 -12.38 20.11 32.07
C ASP A 492 -13.92 20.01 32.19
N LYS A 493 -14.41 19.02 32.94
CA LYS A 493 -15.85 18.79 33.17
C LYS A 493 -16.41 19.55 34.38
N GLU A 494 -15.57 20.27 35.12
CA GLU A 494 -15.96 21.03 36.32
C GLU A 494 -16.76 20.17 37.32
N LEU A 495 -16.35 18.91 37.52
CA LEU A 495 -17.04 17.99 38.43
C LEU A 495 -16.91 18.45 39.89
N ALA A 496 -17.93 18.17 40.70
CA ALA A 496 -17.83 18.35 42.15
C ALA A 496 -16.72 17.47 42.74
N ASP A 497 -16.13 17.89 43.86
CA ASP A 497 -14.96 17.20 44.45
C ASP A 497 -15.23 15.72 44.73
N ASP A 498 -16.42 15.38 45.25
CA ASP A 498 -16.81 13.98 45.52
C ASP A 498 -16.91 13.15 44.23
N ASP A 499 -17.45 13.71 43.15
CA ASP A 499 -17.56 13.05 41.85
C ASP A 499 -16.19 12.89 41.19
N LYS A 500 -15.34 13.91 41.32
CA LYS A 500 -13.96 13.89 40.85
C LYS A 500 -13.16 12.78 41.53
N ASP A 501 -13.26 12.64 42.85
CA ASP A 501 -12.56 11.57 43.58
C ASP A 501 -13.07 10.18 43.19
N ASN A 502 -14.38 10.05 42.95
CA ASN A 502 -14.97 8.80 42.45
C ASN A 502 -14.47 8.44 41.04
N ILE A 503 -14.45 9.40 40.10
CA ILE A 503 -13.94 9.17 38.74
C ILE A 503 -12.44 8.86 38.76
N ILE A 504 -11.63 9.63 39.51
CA ILE A 504 -10.19 9.36 39.63
C ILE A 504 -9.98 7.95 40.17
N LYS A 505 -10.65 7.57 41.27
CA LYS A 505 -10.53 6.23 41.85
C LYS A 505 -10.93 5.11 40.89
N MET A 506 -11.96 5.34 40.07
CA MET A 506 -12.52 4.33 39.17
C MET A 506 -11.70 4.17 37.87
N TYR A 507 -11.13 5.26 37.35
CA TYR A 507 -10.45 5.30 36.05
C TYR A 507 -8.93 5.38 36.13
N THR A 508 -8.37 5.57 37.32
CA THR A 508 -6.92 5.45 37.53
C THR A 508 -6.49 4.02 37.30
N VAL A 509 -5.42 3.86 36.54
CA VAL A 509 -4.84 2.55 36.19
C VAL A 509 -3.50 2.36 36.89
N SER A 510 -3.14 1.09 37.06
CA SER A 510 -1.83 0.69 37.57
C SER A 510 -1.01 0.06 36.45
N SER A 511 0.31 0.26 36.49
CA SER A 511 1.26 -0.46 35.65
C SER A 511 1.42 -1.94 36.07
N CYS A 512 0.90 -2.31 37.24
CA CYS A 512 0.85 -3.69 37.72
C CYS A 512 -0.38 -4.39 37.16
N ALA A 513 -0.18 -5.50 36.47
CA ALA A 513 -1.27 -6.17 35.78
C ALA A 513 -1.88 -7.32 36.59
N ARG A 514 -3.12 -7.68 36.24
CA ARG A 514 -3.85 -8.79 36.86
C ARG A 514 -3.43 -10.12 36.24
N CYS A 515 -3.49 -11.19 37.02
CA CYS A 515 -3.28 -12.54 36.48
C CYS A 515 -4.32 -12.83 35.40
N ALA A 516 -3.89 -13.36 34.25
CA ALA A 516 -4.79 -13.63 33.12
C ALA A 516 -5.75 -14.80 33.35
N ASN A 517 -5.59 -15.56 34.44
CA ASN A 517 -6.59 -16.54 34.86
C ASN A 517 -7.80 -15.80 35.48
N PRO A 518 -9.00 -15.85 34.88
CA PRO A 518 -10.17 -15.10 35.35
C PRO A 518 -10.60 -15.45 36.79
N ASP A 519 -10.25 -16.66 37.26
CA ASP A 519 -10.55 -17.12 38.61
C ASP A 519 -9.51 -16.67 39.65
N CYS A 520 -8.48 -15.90 39.24
CA CYS A 520 -7.42 -15.40 40.11
C CYS A 520 -7.53 -13.88 40.28
N SER A 521 -7.61 -13.42 41.52
CA SER A 521 -7.65 -11.98 41.86
C SER A 521 -6.27 -11.36 42.10
N ASN A 522 -5.18 -12.13 41.97
CA ASN A 522 -3.85 -11.63 42.22
C ASN A 522 -3.46 -10.55 41.20
N VAL A 523 -2.91 -9.46 41.70
CA VAL A 523 -2.34 -8.35 40.93
C VAL A 523 -0.85 -8.29 41.24
N GLU A 524 -0.03 -8.00 40.23
CA GLU A 524 1.41 -7.84 40.43
C GLU A 524 1.71 -6.84 41.56
N CYS A 525 2.76 -7.10 42.34
CA CYS A 525 3.31 -6.09 43.24
C CYS A 525 4.40 -5.29 42.53
N ASN A 526 5.09 -5.90 41.56
CA ASN A 526 6.10 -5.27 40.73
C ASN A 526 5.74 -5.39 39.25
N VAL A 527 5.92 -4.29 38.51
CA VAL A 527 5.64 -4.26 37.06
C VAL A 527 6.42 -5.35 36.31
N LYS A 528 5.71 -6.22 35.59
CA LYS A 528 6.23 -7.38 34.85
C LYS A 528 6.82 -8.50 35.73
N GLU A 529 6.28 -8.70 36.93
CA GLU A 529 6.61 -9.81 37.83
C GLU A 529 6.08 -11.16 37.32
N TYR A 530 4.93 -11.17 36.66
CA TYR A 530 4.27 -12.39 36.21
C TYR A 530 4.90 -13.01 34.96
N ALA A 531 4.82 -14.33 34.87
CA ALA A 531 5.37 -15.08 33.74
C ALA A 531 4.44 -14.97 32.52
N LYS A 532 4.98 -14.45 31.40
CA LYS A 532 4.26 -14.38 30.12
C LYS A 532 4.04 -15.77 29.52
N CYS A 533 2.94 -15.93 28.79
CA CYS A 533 2.73 -17.11 27.95
C CYS A 533 3.82 -17.18 26.88
N SER A 534 4.63 -18.26 26.89
CA SER A 534 5.79 -18.40 26.00
C SER A 534 5.46 -18.54 24.51
N ARG A 535 4.18 -18.67 24.15
CA ARG A 535 3.75 -18.80 22.76
C ARG A 535 3.22 -17.50 22.17
N CYS A 536 2.27 -16.85 22.83
CA CYS A 536 1.66 -15.63 22.30
C CYS A 536 2.20 -14.35 22.95
N GLU A 537 2.85 -14.44 24.11
CA GLU A 537 3.35 -13.33 24.92
C GLU A 537 2.34 -12.25 25.33
N LYS A 538 1.06 -12.42 24.98
CA LYS A 538 -0.05 -11.46 25.18
C LYS A 538 -0.69 -11.51 26.56
N VAL A 539 -0.42 -12.54 27.36
CA VAL A 539 -1.01 -12.73 28.69
C VAL A 539 0.06 -13.18 29.67
N ALA A 540 -0.07 -12.83 30.95
CA ALA A 540 0.82 -13.32 32.01
C ALA A 540 0.06 -13.90 33.20
N TYR A 541 0.75 -14.78 33.93
CA TYR A 541 0.20 -15.54 35.04
C TYR A 541 1.08 -15.39 36.26
N CYS A 542 0.44 -15.26 37.43
CA CYS A 542 1.15 -15.22 38.71
C CYS A 542 1.82 -16.57 39.06
N SER A 543 1.40 -17.66 38.43
CA SER A 543 1.91 -19.01 38.68
C SER A 543 1.64 -19.93 37.49
N ARG A 544 2.42 -21.02 37.41
CA ARG A 544 2.21 -22.10 36.43
C ARG A 544 0.86 -22.78 36.60
N ASP A 545 0.35 -22.86 37.82
CA ASP A 545 -0.97 -23.43 38.12
C ASP A 545 -2.10 -22.57 37.55
N CYS A 546 -2.00 -21.25 37.64
CA CYS A 546 -2.95 -20.34 37.00
C CYS A 546 -2.91 -20.46 35.48
N GLN A 547 -1.71 -20.58 34.90
CA GLN A 547 -1.57 -20.85 33.46
C GLN A 547 -2.23 -22.18 33.08
N ALA A 548 -1.99 -23.26 33.81
CA ALA A 548 -2.56 -24.57 33.53
C ALA A 548 -4.10 -24.60 33.63
N LYS A 549 -4.66 -23.92 34.64
CA LYS A 549 -6.12 -23.76 34.80
C LYS A 549 -6.73 -22.98 33.63
N HIS A 550 -6.11 -21.87 33.24
CA HIS A 550 -6.60 -21.03 32.14
C HIS A 550 -6.36 -21.66 30.75
N TRP A 551 -5.37 -22.54 30.61
CA TRP A 551 -4.90 -23.07 29.33
C TRP A 551 -6.01 -23.67 28.45
N LYS A 552 -7.01 -24.34 29.05
CA LYS A 552 -8.12 -24.94 28.30
C LYS A 552 -8.90 -23.92 27.45
N LYS A 553 -9.08 -22.70 27.97
CA LYS A 553 -9.72 -21.57 27.27
C LYS A 553 -8.71 -20.86 26.38
N HIS A 554 -7.55 -20.51 26.94
CA HIS A 554 -6.52 -19.74 26.25
C HIS A 554 -5.99 -20.40 24.97
N LYS A 555 -5.81 -21.73 24.96
CA LYS A 555 -5.22 -22.47 23.81
C LYS A 555 -5.96 -22.26 22.49
N LEU A 556 -7.26 -21.96 22.53
CA LEU A 556 -8.07 -21.70 21.33
C LEU A 556 -7.65 -20.41 20.60
N ARG A 557 -7.03 -19.47 21.34
CA ARG A 557 -6.65 -18.13 20.86
C ARG A 557 -5.15 -17.88 20.96
N CYS A 558 -4.40 -18.83 21.52
CA CYS A 558 -2.96 -18.75 21.64
C CYS A 558 -2.28 -18.91 20.27
N ARG A 559 -2.14 -17.79 19.56
CA ARG A 559 -1.41 -17.66 18.28
C ARG A 559 -0.09 -16.94 18.56
N ALA A 560 0.99 -17.44 17.95
CA ALA A 560 2.30 -16.81 17.99
C ALA A 560 2.29 -15.53 17.18
#